data_AF-K4RAM6-F1
#
_entry.id   AF-K4RAM6-F1
#
_cell.length_a   1.000
_cell.length_b   1.000
_cell.length_c   1.000
_cell.angle_alpha   90.00
_cell.angle_beta   90.00
_cell.angle_gamma   90.00
#
_symmetry.space_group_name_H-M   'P 1'
#
loop_
_entity.id
_entity.type
_entity.pdbx_description
1 polymer ?
#
loop_
_entity_poly.entity_id
_entity_poly.type
_entity_poly.pdbx_seq_one_letter_code
_entity_poly.pdbx_strand_id
1 'polypeptide(L)'
;MQRVLSGVSKVEVLSDGSFGVGTRWRETRRMFGKDATEEMWVTVCEAPERYVVEAESHGTHYTSEWGLRADGPVTTTVRMTFTGTTSGGGVMGVLAKVLGGVGARAVSKAIAKDLEDVAAAVEGRAG
;
A
#
# COMPACT_ATOMS: atom_id res chain seq x y z
N MET A 1 15.36 11.61 1.83
CA MET A 1 14.35 10.66 2.32
C MET A 1 14.96 9.27 2.29
N GLN A 2 14.94 8.54 3.41
CA GLN A 2 15.38 7.13 3.41
C GLN A 2 14.41 6.30 2.58
N ARG A 3 14.95 5.48 1.68
CA ARG A 3 14.17 4.53 0.89
C ARG A 3 13.97 3.28 1.73
N VAL A 4 12.77 3.15 2.33
CA VAL A 4 12.40 1.99 3.14
C VAL A 4 11.95 0.86 2.23
N LEU A 5 10.96 1.11 1.38
CA LEU A 5 10.40 0.09 0.49
C LEU A 5 11.28 -0.11 -0.75
N SER A 6 11.83 -1.32 -0.91
CA SER A 6 12.68 -1.66 -2.05
C SER A 6 11.92 -1.71 -3.39
N GLY A 7 10.61 -1.99 -3.36
CA GLY A 7 9.74 -1.99 -4.53
C GLY A 7 9.33 -0.61 -5.04
N VAL A 8 9.59 0.45 -4.26
CA VAL A 8 9.23 1.84 -4.57
C VAL A 8 10.44 2.57 -5.13
N SER A 9 10.31 3.08 -6.35
CA SER A 9 11.38 3.79 -7.05
C SER A 9 11.41 5.28 -6.71
N LYS A 10 10.25 5.89 -6.45
CA LYS A 10 10.07 7.33 -6.17
C LYS A 10 8.84 7.58 -5.31
N VAL A 11 8.92 8.56 -4.40
CA VAL A 11 7.79 9.10 -3.65
C VAL A 11 7.83 10.61 -3.73
N GLU A 12 6.72 11.23 -4.09
CA GLU A 12 6.54 12.69 -4.16
C GLU A 12 5.34 13.09 -3.32
N VAL A 13 5.59 13.67 -2.15
CA VAL A 13 4.52 14.20 -1.30
C VAL A 13 3.95 15.46 -1.95
N LEU A 14 2.63 15.49 -2.10
CA LEU A 14 1.90 16.56 -2.79
C LEU A 14 1.19 17.52 -1.83
N SER A 15 0.97 17.09 -0.58
CA SER A 15 0.30 17.87 0.46
C SER A 15 1.31 18.41 1.47
N ASP A 16 1.08 19.62 1.97
CA ASP A 16 1.83 20.18 3.09
C ASP A 16 1.32 19.63 4.44
N GLY A 17 2.15 19.76 5.48
CA GLY A 17 1.78 19.43 6.86
C GLY A 17 2.17 18.02 7.32
N SER A 18 1.71 17.66 8.53
CA SER A 18 1.93 16.33 9.11
C SER A 18 1.06 15.27 8.44
N PHE A 19 1.49 14.02 8.51
CA PHE A 19 0.71 12.88 8.02
C PHE A 19 -0.66 12.81 8.73
N GLY A 20 -1.73 12.69 7.94
CA GLY A 20 -3.10 12.63 8.42
C GLY A 20 -4.11 12.54 7.27
N VAL A 21 -5.40 12.64 7.57
CA VAL A 21 -6.45 12.68 6.55
C VAL A 21 -6.19 13.82 5.57
N GLY A 22 -6.27 13.53 4.27
CA GLY A 22 -5.98 14.48 3.21
C GLY A 22 -4.50 14.56 2.80
N THR A 23 -3.59 13.86 3.48
CA THR A 23 -2.22 13.70 2.97
C THR A 23 -2.25 13.01 1.61
N ARG A 24 -1.53 13.56 0.62
CA ARG A 24 -1.46 13.06 -0.76
C ARG A 24 -0.02 12.86 -1.19
N TRP A 25 0.24 11.81 -1.96
CA TRP A 25 1.54 11.59 -2.60
C TRP A 25 1.40 10.85 -3.92
N ARG A 26 2.42 10.96 -4.77
CA ARG A 26 2.64 10.07 -5.90
C ARG A 26 3.69 9.05 -5.55
N GLU A 27 3.41 7.80 -5.86
CA GLU A 27 4.31 6.69 -5.65
C GLU A 27 4.58 5.99 -6.98
N THR A 28 5.85 5.88 -7.35
CA THR A 28 6.27 5.10 -8.52
C THR A 28 6.78 3.74 -8.06
N ARG A 29 6.17 2.67 -8.56
CA ARG A 29 6.57 1.27 -8.32
C ARG A 29 7.02 0.62 -9.61
N ARG A 30 7.99 -0.29 -9.51
CA ARG A 30 8.39 -1.14 -10.64
C ARG A 30 7.68 -2.48 -10.55
N MET A 31 6.73 -2.73 -11.43
CA MET A 31 6.02 -4.01 -11.53
C MET A 31 6.30 -4.66 -12.90
N PHE A 32 6.72 -5.92 -12.89
CA PHE A 32 7.04 -6.68 -14.12
C PHE A 32 7.97 -5.94 -15.10
N GLY A 33 8.96 -5.21 -14.56
CA GLY A 33 9.92 -4.43 -15.35
C GLY A 33 9.38 -3.11 -15.92
N LYS A 34 8.13 -2.73 -15.62
CA LYS A 34 7.54 -1.45 -15.99
C LYS A 34 7.32 -0.59 -14.76
N ASP A 35 7.53 0.71 -14.92
CA ASP A 35 7.22 1.68 -13.86
C ASP A 35 5.75 2.09 -13.98
N ALA A 36 5.05 2.09 -12.84
CA ALA A 36 3.69 2.57 -12.68
C ALA A 36 3.68 3.62 -11.58
N THR A 37 3.08 4.79 -11.85
CA THR A 37 2.95 5.87 -10.88
C THR A 37 1.50 6.05 -10.52
N GLU A 38 1.20 5.96 -9.23
CA GLU A 38 -0.14 6.11 -8.69
C GLU A 38 -0.19 7.28 -7.72
N GLU A 39 -1.26 8.07 -7.79
CA GLU A 39 -1.54 9.10 -6.79
C GLU A 39 -2.40 8.49 -5.68
N MET A 40 -1.96 8.65 -4.45
CA MET A 40 -2.55 8.05 -3.26
C MET A 40 -2.94 9.15 -2.27
N TRP A 41 -4.01 8.94 -1.51
CA TRP A 41 -4.45 9.87 -0.47
C TRP A 41 -5.00 9.17 0.77
N VAL A 42 -4.76 9.76 1.93
CA VAL A 42 -5.26 9.24 3.21
C VAL A 42 -6.72 9.65 3.41
N THR A 43 -7.60 8.68 3.63
CA THR A 43 -9.02 8.91 3.96
C THR A 43 -9.34 8.66 5.42
N VAL A 44 -8.54 7.85 6.13
CA VAL A 44 -8.66 7.65 7.58
C VAL A 44 -7.29 7.70 8.23
N CYS A 45 -7.19 8.33 9.40
CA CYS A 45 -5.98 8.35 10.23
C CYS A 45 -6.34 8.42 11.71
N GLU A 46 -6.16 7.29 12.40
CA GLU A 46 -6.49 7.06 13.81
C GLU A 46 -5.19 6.65 14.52
N ALA A 47 -4.33 7.64 14.79
CA ALA A 47 -3.01 7.38 15.36
C ALA A 47 -3.10 6.82 16.80
N PRO A 48 -2.23 5.87 17.19
CA PRO A 48 -1.18 5.22 16.39
C PRO A 48 -1.64 3.94 15.66
N GLU A 49 -2.93 3.62 15.69
CA GLU A 49 -3.44 2.27 15.45
C GLU A 49 -3.78 1.99 14.00
N ARG A 50 -4.26 2.98 13.24
CA ARG A 50 -4.84 2.72 11.93
C ARG A 50 -4.77 3.89 10.97
N TYR A 51 -4.59 3.58 9.69
CA TYR A 51 -4.88 4.53 8.62
C TYR A 51 -5.35 3.81 7.34
N VAL A 52 -6.09 4.52 6.51
CA VAL A 52 -6.59 4.05 5.21
C VAL A 52 -6.11 4.97 4.12
N VAL A 53 -5.62 4.36 3.04
CA VAL A 53 -5.15 5.02 1.84
C VAL A 53 -5.98 4.56 0.66
N GLU A 54 -6.39 5.50 -0.16
CA GLU A 54 -7.10 5.25 -1.39
C GLU A 54 -6.32 5.74 -2.60
N ALA A 55 -6.59 5.14 -3.75
CA ALA A 55 -6.04 5.52 -5.04
C ALA A 55 -7.03 5.17 -6.16
N GLU A 56 -6.97 5.88 -7.27
CA GLU A 56 -7.76 5.58 -8.47
C GLU A 56 -6.87 5.43 -9.69
N SER A 57 -7.00 4.30 -10.39
CA SER A 57 -6.27 4.04 -11.63
C SER A 57 -7.11 3.26 -12.61
N HIS A 58 -7.17 3.71 -13.86
CA HIS A 58 -7.83 3.02 -14.96
C HIS A 58 -9.26 2.49 -14.65
N GLY A 59 -10.07 3.25 -13.91
CA GLY A 59 -11.43 2.86 -13.54
C GLY A 59 -11.52 1.82 -12.41
N THR A 60 -10.41 1.60 -11.70
CA THR A 60 -10.35 0.80 -10.47
C THR A 60 -10.11 1.73 -9.28
N HIS A 61 -10.94 1.61 -8.27
CA HIS A 61 -10.72 2.25 -6.97
C HIS A 61 -10.01 1.26 -6.05
N TYR A 62 -8.86 1.66 -5.52
CA TYR A 62 -8.05 0.85 -4.62
C TYR A 62 -8.14 1.40 -3.20
N THR A 63 -8.23 0.49 -2.24
CA THR A 63 -8.23 0.80 -0.81
C THR A 63 -7.18 -0.05 -0.13
N SER A 64 -6.29 0.60 0.61
CA SER A 64 -5.25 -0.01 1.43
C SER A 64 -5.44 0.39 2.89
N GLU A 65 -5.80 -0.56 3.74
CA GLU A 65 -5.90 -0.33 5.19
C GLU A 65 -4.66 -0.87 5.89
N TRP A 66 -4.10 -0.04 6.76
CA TRP A 66 -2.98 -0.37 7.63
C TRP A 66 -3.44 -0.37 9.08
N GLY A 67 -3.22 -1.49 9.76
CA GLY A 67 -3.46 -1.65 11.19
C GLY A 67 -2.16 -1.96 11.92
N LEU A 68 -1.93 -1.27 13.02
CA LEU A 68 -0.80 -1.43 13.92
C LEU A 68 -1.32 -1.82 15.29
N ARG A 69 -0.85 -2.94 15.81
CA ARG A 69 -1.25 -3.45 17.13
C ARG A 69 0.00 -3.74 17.95
N ALA A 70 0.06 -3.20 19.17
CA ALA A 70 1.08 -3.59 20.13
C ALA A 70 1.01 -5.11 20.38
N ASP A 71 2.16 -5.77 20.36
CA ASP A 71 2.29 -7.22 20.53
C ASP A 71 3.35 -7.55 21.58
N GLY A 72 3.22 -6.89 22.74
CA GLY A 72 4.22 -6.86 23.79
C GLY A 72 4.81 -5.46 23.97
N PRO A 73 5.81 -5.32 24.86
CA PRO A 73 6.33 -4.00 25.26
C PRO A 73 7.19 -3.33 24.18
N VAL A 74 7.75 -4.10 23.24
CA VAL A 74 8.70 -3.62 22.22
C VAL A 74 8.38 -4.12 20.81
N THR A 75 7.28 -4.84 20.64
CA THR A 75 6.90 -5.47 19.38
C THR A 75 5.59 -4.90 18.88
N THR A 76 5.47 -4.69 17.57
CA THR A 76 4.22 -4.26 16.92
C THR A 76 3.90 -5.22 15.79
N THR A 77 2.68 -5.76 15.79
CA THR A 77 2.13 -6.43 14.61
C THR A 77 1.61 -5.37 13.65
N VAL A 78 2.11 -5.37 12.41
CA VAL A 78 1.56 -4.55 11.32
C VAL A 78 0.80 -5.44 10.35
N ARG A 79 -0.45 -5.08 10.06
CA ARG A 79 -1.29 -5.72 9.06
C ARG A 79 -1.62 -4.72 7.97
N MET A 80 -1.48 -5.15 6.72
CA MET A 80 -1.99 -4.41 5.57
C MET A 80 -3.08 -5.23 4.88
N THR A 81 -4.18 -4.59 4.50
CA THR A 81 -5.13 -5.15 3.53
C THR A 81 -5.12 -4.31 2.27
N PHE A 82 -5.41 -4.94 1.13
CA PHE A 82 -5.45 -4.29 -0.16
C PHE A 82 -6.64 -4.82 -0.96
N THR A 83 -7.48 -3.90 -1.43
CA THR A 83 -8.66 -4.22 -2.23
C THR A 83 -8.69 -3.33 -3.46
N GLY A 84 -9.01 -3.90 -4.63
CA GLY A 84 -9.33 -3.15 -5.84
C GLY A 84 -10.77 -3.45 -6.25
N THR A 85 -11.56 -2.40 -6.47
CA THR A 85 -12.96 -2.51 -6.90
C THR A 85 -13.12 -1.88 -8.27
N THR A 86 -13.64 -2.64 -9.24
CA THR A 86 -13.94 -2.17 -10.59
C THR A 86 -15.45 -2.12 -10.82
N SER A 87 -15.90 -1.06 -11.49
CA SER A 87 -17.30 -0.91 -11.88
C SER A 87 -17.53 -1.59 -13.23
N GLY A 88 -17.70 -2.92 -13.28
CA GLY A 88 -17.97 -3.60 -14.56
C GLY A 88 -18.45 -5.06 -14.44
N GLY A 89 -19.74 -5.30 -14.72
CA GLY A 89 -20.35 -6.64 -14.75
C GLY A 89 -20.43 -7.20 -16.17
N GLY A 90 -19.85 -8.38 -16.42
CA GLY A 90 -19.95 -9.09 -17.70
C GLY A 90 -19.08 -10.35 -17.78
N VAL A 91 -19.06 -11.03 -18.93
CA VAL A 91 -18.25 -12.25 -19.21
C VAL A 91 -16.75 -12.00 -19.06
N MET A 92 -16.32 -10.75 -19.27
CA MET A 92 -14.98 -10.24 -18.95
C MET A 92 -14.63 -10.40 -17.46
N GLY A 93 -15.63 -10.38 -16.57
CA GLY A 93 -15.48 -10.52 -15.13
C GLY A 93 -15.04 -11.91 -14.66
N VAL A 94 -15.28 -12.99 -15.44
CA VAL A 94 -14.83 -14.34 -15.07
C VAL A 94 -13.35 -14.55 -15.42
N LEU A 95 -12.93 -14.12 -16.61
CA LEU A 95 -11.51 -14.08 -16.99
C LEU A 95 -10.71 -13.10 -16.11
N ALA A 96 -11.28 -11.95 -15.77
CA ALA A 96 -10.70 -11.02 -14.81
C ALA A 96 -10.59 -11.59 -13.39
N LYS A 97 -11.49 -12.49 -12.96
CA LYS A 97 -11.38 -13.19 -11.66
C LYS A 97 -10.24 -14.21 -11.64
N VAL A 98 -10.01 -14.96 -12.71
CA VAL A 98 -8.92 -15.96 -12.80
C VAL A 98 -7.56 -15.29 -12.93
N LEU A 99 -7.42 -14.33 -13.85
CA LEU A 99 -6.23 -13.48 -13.97
C LEU A 99 -6.02 -12.65 -12.69
N GLY A 100 -7.11 -12.23 -12.06
CA GLY A 100 -7.13 -11.56 -10.76
C GLY A 100 -6.60 -12.42 -9.62
N GLY A 101 -6.76 -13.75 -9.65
CA GLY A 101 -6.18 -14.65 -8.65
C GLY A 101 -4.64 -14.72 -8.69
N VAL A 102 -4.06 -14.76 -9.90
CA VAL A 102 -2.60 -14.69 -10.07
C VAL A 102 -2.09 -13.29 -9.73
N GLY A 103 -2.78 -12.25 -10.18
CA GLY A 103 -2.49 -10.86 -9.84
C GLY A 103 -2.54 -10.61 -8.33
N ALA A 104 -3.57 -11.11 -7.63
CA ALA A 104 -3.73 -10.97 -6.19
C ALA A 104 -2.60 -11.66 -5.42
N ARG A 105 -2.14 -12.84 -5.86
CA ARG A 105 -0.96 -13.50 -5.25
C ARG A 105 0.32 -12.69 -5.45
N ALA A 106 0.54 -12.15 -6.65
CA ALA A 106 1.70 -11.30 -6.92
C ALA A 106 1.69 -10.02 -6.06
N VAL A 107 0.52 -9.36 -5.97
CA VAL A 107 0.31 -8.19 -5.10
C VAL A 107 0.53 -8.55 -3.63
N SER A 108 -0.04 -9.65 -3.16
CA SER A 108 0.15 -10.12 -1.78
C SER A 108 1.62 -10.39 -1.47
N LYS A 109 2.38 -10.96 -2.40
CA LYS A 109 3.83 -11.17 -2.22
C LYS A 109 4.60 -9.85 -2.19
N ALA A 110 4.24 -8.88 -3.03
CA ALA A 110 4.85 -7.55 -3.00
C ALA A 110 4.56 -6.83 -1.68
N ILE A 111 3.33 -6.91 -1.17
CA ILE A 111 2.93 -6.36 0.13
C ILE A 111 3.71 -7.04 1.27
N ALA A 112 3.85 -8.37 1.24
CA ALA A 112 4.63 -9.07 2.25
C ALA A 112 6.08 -8.59 2.28
N LYS A 113 6.68 -8.38 1.10
CA LYS A 113 8.03 -7.82 0.99
C LYS A 113 8.12 -6.37 1.48
N ASP A 114 7.10 -5.56 1.24
CA ASP A 114 7.02 -4.20 1.77
C ASP A 114 6.96 -4.20 3.31
N LEU A 115 6.21 -5.13 3.91
CA LEU A 115 6.15 -5.29 5.38
C LEU A 115 7.49 -5.75 5.97
N GLU A 116 8.20 -6.67 5.30
CA GLU A 116 9.56 -7.08 5.67
C GLU A 116 10.53 -5.90 5.62
N ASP A 117 10.45 -5.06 4.59
CA ASP A 117 11.28 -3.86 4.45
C ASP A 117 11.02 -2.84 5.56
N VAL A 118 9.75 -2.64 5.93
CA VAL A 118 9.37 -1.77 7.05
C VAL A 118 9.93 -2.32 8.37
N ALA A 119 9.77 -3.61 8.63
CA ALA A 119 10.29 -4.25 9.84
C ALA A 119 11.81 -4.07 9.94
N ALA A 120 12.54 -4.44 8.88
CA ALA A 120 13.99 -4.31 8.83
C ALA A 120 14.46 -2.85 9.04
N ALA A 121 13.76 -1.88 8.47
CA ALA A 121 14.12 -0.47 8.62
C ALA A 121 13.83 0.08 10.02
N VAL A 122 12.78 -0.38 10.70
CA VAL A 122 12.44 0.05 12.06
C VAL A 122 13.34 -0.65 13.08
N GLU A 123 13.50 -1.97 12.98
CA GLU A 123 14.32 -2.78 13.88
C GLU A 123 15.80 -2.45 13.76
N GLY A 124 16.29 -2.19 12.53
CA GLY A 124 17.67 -1.79 12.29
C GLY A 124 18.03 -0.39 12.80
N ARG A 125 17.05 0.44 13.19
CA ARG A 125 17.29 1.73 13.88
C ARG A 125 17.29 1.60 15.40
N ALA A 126 16.79 0.49 15.94
CA ALA A 126 16.72 0.24 17.37
C ALA A 126 18.00 -0.39 17.94
N GLY A 127 18.90 -0.88 17.07
CA GLY A 127 20.25 -1.34 17.40
C GLY A 127 21.30 -0.25 17.18
#